data_AF-A0A357V8N8-F1
#
_entry.id   AF-A0A357V8N8-F1
#
_cell.length_a   1.000
_cell.length_b   1.000
_cell.length_c   1.000
_cell.angle_alpha   90.00
_cell.angle_beta   90.00
_cell.angle_gamma   90.00
#
_symmetry.space_group_name_H-M   'P 1'
#
loop_
_entity.id
_entity.type
_entity.pdbx_description
1 polymer ?
#
loop_
_entity_poly.entity_id
_entity_poly.type
_entity_poly.pdbx_seq_one_letter_code
_entity_poly.pdbx_strand_id
1 'polypeptide(L)'
;SLMVPHIHVLDPVLNAMGNYFNAKVRGRAGRQHVMDAEYFDRIEAMHFALSHDDGQSTWDLDDADVVLVGVSRTSKTPTSVYLANRGLKTANVPFVPGVPLPEDLFKLTHPLVVGLTKDPRRLVEIRRQRLRLLDQDENTDYVDLDMVSKEITEARRVFSKYDWPVINVTRKSIEETAANVIQLLSRRRGEAPGPLT
;
A
#
# COMPACT_ATOMS: atom_id res chain seq x y z
N SER A 1 -7.55 -29.91 -31.02
CA SER A 1 -6.92 -28.57 -30.98
C SER A 1 -7.90 -27.58 -31.56
N LEU A 2 -8.43 -26.66 -30.76
CA LEU A 2 -9.29 -25.58 -31.25
C LEU A 2 -8.40 -24.67 -32.12
N MET A 3 -8.73 -24.49 -33.41
CA MET A 3 -7.99 -23.66 -34.37
C MET A 3 -8.10 -22.16 -34.06
N VAL A 4 -7.76 -21.79 -32.82
CA VAL A 4 -7.75 -20.40 -32.36
C VAL A 4 -6.31 -19.92 -32.43
N PRO A 5 -6.02 -18.85 -33.19
CA PRO A 5 -4.72 -18.21 -33.17
C PRO A 5 -4.35 -17.79 -31.75
N HIS A 6 -3.14 -18.14 -31.31
CA HIS A 6 -2.58 -17.70 -30.04
C HIS A 6 -1.12 -17.29 -30.22
N ILE A 7 -0.64 -16.40 -29.37
CA ILE A 7 0.73 -15.92 -29.36
C ILE A 7 1.31 -16.21 -27.98
N HIS A 8 2.46 -16.87 -27.93
CA HIS A 8 3.20 -17.07 -26.69
C HIS A 8 3.99 -15.79 -26.34
N VAL A 9 3.39 -14.93 -25.51
CA VAL A 9 3.94 -13.60 -25.17
C VAL A 9 5.28 -13.70 -24.42
N LEU A 10 5.49 -14.75 -23.64
CA LEU A 10 6.68 -14.91 -22.79
C LEU A 10 7.85 -15.62 -23.47
N ASP A 11 7.60 -16.39 -24.53
CA ASP A 11 8.64 -17.19 -25.21
C ASP A 11 9.81 -16.35 -25.73
N PRO A 12 9.60 -15.17 -26.36
CA PRO A 12 10.70 -14.31 -26.80
C PRO A 12 11.60 -13.85 -25.64
N VAL A 13 10.99 -13.50 -24.49
CA VAL A 13 11.69 -13.02 -23.30
C VAL A 13 12.47 -14.16 -22.64
N LEU A 14 11.84 -15.32 -22.47
CA LEU A 14 12.46 -16.50 -21.87
C LEU A 14 13.64 -17.00 -22.70
N ASN A 15 13.53 -16.98 -24.03
CA ASN A 15 14.62 -17.36 -24.92
C ASN A 15 15.78 -16.36 -24.88
N ALA A 16 15.50 -15.06 -24.83
CA ALA A 16 16.53 -14.04 -24.69
C ALA A 16 17.31 -14.19 -23.38
N MET A 17 16.61 -14.42 -22.27
CA MET A 17 17.22 -14.68 -20.96
C MET A 17 18.01 -16.00 -20.93
N GLY A 18 17.45 -17.08 -21.48
CA GLY A 18 18.11 -18.38 -21.58
C GLY A 18 19.43 -18.32 -22.36
N ASN A 19 19.44 -17.57 -23.47
CA ASN A 19 20.66 -17.33 -24.26
C ASN A 19 21.69 -16.50 -23.49
N TYR A 20 21.25 -15.44 -22.81
CA TYR A 20 22.14 -14.57 -22.03
C TYR A 20 22.82 -15.31 -20.88
N PHE A 21 22.07 -16.12 -20.13
CA PHE A 21 22.58 -16.90 -18.99
C PHE A 21 23.13 -18.27 -19.37
N ASN A 22 23.19 -18.60 -20.66
CA ASN A 22 23.56 -19.92 -21.20
C ASN A 22 22.82 -21.09 -20.49
N ALA A 23 21.55 -20.86 -20.18
CA ALA A 23 20.71 -21.77 -19.41
C ALA A 23 19.53 -22.26 -20.27
N LYS A 24 19.32 -23.58 -20.31
CA LYS A 24 18.14 -24.15 -20.98
C LYS A 24 16.87 -23.78 -20.21
N VAL A 25 15.94 -23.11 -20.87
CA VAL A 25 14.56 -22.91 -20.39
C VAL A 25 13.96 -24.30 -20.16
N ARG A 26 13.69 -24.66 -18.89
CA ARG A 26 13.08 -25.94 -18.51
C ARG A 26 11.69 -25.68 -17.97
N GLY A 27 10.66 -26.02 -18.73
CA GLY A 27 9.31 -26.22 -18.19
C GLY A 27 9.27 -27.51 -17.38
N ARG A 28 9.63 -27.45 -16.09
CA ARG A 28 9.45 -28.58 -15.16
C ARG A 28 8.25 -28.31 -14.29
N ALA A 29 7.19 -29.10 -14.46
CA ALA A 29 6.20 -29.28 -13.40
C ALA A 29 6.92 -29.88 -12.17
N GLY A 30 6.75 -29.27 -10.98
CA GLY A 30 7.22 -29.87 -9.73
C GLY A 30 8.44 -29.21 -9.05
N ARG A 31 8.66 -27.89 -9.20
CA ARG A 31 9.58 -27.12 -8.32
C ARG A 31 8.85 -26.44 -7.14
N GLN A 32 7.89 -27.14 -6.54
CA GLN A 32 6.98 -26.59 -5.51
C GLN A 32 7.68 -26.12 -4.23
N HIS A 33 8.79 -26.72 -3.79
CA HIS A 33 9.26 -26.53 -2.41
C HIS A 33 9.97 -25.21 -2.06
N VAL A 34 10.47 -24.44 -3.03
CA VAL A 34 11.04 -23.08 -2.76
C VAL A 34 9.99 -21.99 -2.99
N MET A 35 8.94 -22.30 -3.75
CA MET A 35 7.79 -21.40 -3.90
C MET A 35 7.00 -21.29 -2.60
N ASP A 36 7.00 -22.32 -1.76
CA ASP A 36 6.13 -22.41 -0.57
C ASP A 36 6.33 -21.23 0.40
N ALA A 37 7.56 -20.95 0.88
CA ALA A 37 7.76 -19.95 1.94
C ALA A 37 7.38 -18.52 1.51
N GLU A 38 7.96 -17.99 0.44
CA GLU A 38 7.60 -16.64 -0.05
C GLU A 38 6.13 -16.54 -0.46
N TYR A 39 5.54 -17.62 -0.98
CA TYR A 39 4.13 -17.65 -1.31
C TYR A 39 3.27 -17.60 -0.04
N PHE A 40 3.59 -18.39 0.98
CA PHE A 40 2.89 -18.38 2.27
C PHE A 40 3.05 -17.03 2.98
N ASP A 41 4.24 -16.42 2.96
CA ASP A 41 4.48 -15.09 3.53
C ASP A 41 3.61 -14.03 2.84
N ARG A 42 3.45 -14.10 1.51
CA ARG A 42 2.54 -13.20 0.77
C ARG A 42 1.08 -13.46 1.10
N ILE A 43 0.66 -14.72 1.25
CA ILE A 43 -0.72 -15.06 1.64
C ILE A 43 -1.00 -14.52 3.05
N GLU A 44 -0.06 -14.67 3.98
CA GLU A 44 -0.18 -14.16 5.35
C GLU A 44 -0.24 -12.63 5.35
N ALA A 45 0.66 -11.96 4.62
CA ALA A 45 0.65 -10.51 4.47
C ALA A 45 -0.67 -9.99 3.88
N MET A 46 -1.22 -10.69 2.89
CA MET A 46 -2.52 -10.37 2.28
C MET A 46 -3.67 -10.54 3.27
N HIS A 47 -3.69 -11.64 4.03
CA HIS A 47 -4.70 -11.85 5.07
C HIS A 47 -4.62 -10.76 6.14
N PHE A 48 -3.40 -10.40 6.56
CA PHE A 48 -3.16 -9.33 7.52
C PHE A 48 -3.65 -7.97 6.99
N ALA A 49 -3.34 -7.61 5.75
CA ALA A 49 -3.76 -6.33 5.19
C ALA A 49 -5.28 -6.24 5.04
N LEU A 50 -5.95 -7.32 4.65
CA LEU A 50 -7.41 -7.38 4.54
C LEU A 50 -8.09 -7.29 5.91
N SER A 51 -7.53 -7.93 6.96
CA SER A 51 -8.09 -7.84 8.31
C SER A 51 -7.92 -6.46 8.97
N HIS A 52 -7.01 -5.64 8.45
CA HIS A 52 -6.68 -4.30 8.98
C HIS A 52 -7.07 -3.13 8.06
N ASP A 53 -7.80 -3.36 6.96
CA ASP A 53 -8.20 -2.29 6.03
C ASP A 53 -9.39 -1.46 6.56
N ASP A 54 -10.31 -2.09 7.28
CA ASP A 54 -11.58 -1.50 7.71
C ASP A 54 -11.59 -0.94 9.15
N GLY A 55 -10.42 -0.74 9.77
CA GLY A 55 -10.30 -0.14 11.11
C GLY A 55 -10.96 -0.94 12.25
N GLN A 56 -11.42 -2.16 11.97
CA GLN A 56 -12.09 -3.07 12.92
C GLN A 56 -11.11 -3.77 13.87
N SER A 57 -9.81 -3.72 13.56
CA SER A 57 -8.76 -4.36 14.35
C SER A 57 -7.64 -3.36 14.62
N THR A 58 -7.59 -2.87 15.86
CA THR A 58 -6.41 -2.17 16.41
C THR A 58 -5.55 -3.11 17.25
N TRP A 59 -6.03 -4.34 17.49
CA TRP A 59 -5.27 -5.47 17.98
C TRP A 59 -4.13 -5.75 16.99
N ASP A 60 -2.93 -6.04 17.50
CA ASP A 60 -1.79 -6.55 16.73
C ASP A 60 -1.16 -5.58 15.69
N LEU A 61 -1.33 -4.27 15.86
CA LEU A 61 -0.63 -3.28 15.02
C LEU A 61 0.91 -3.42 15.05
N ASP A 62 1.47 -3.93 16.15
CA ASP A 62 2.92 -4.12 16.30
C ASP A 62 3.44 -5.35 15.52
N ASP A 63 2.55 -6.24 15.04
CA ASP A 63 2.89 -7.36 14.15
C ASP A 63 3.01 -6.93 12.67
N ALA A 64 2.66 -5.68 12.36
CA ALA A 64 2.80 -5.13 11.01
C ALA A 64 4.27 -4.84 10.66
N ASP A 65 4.61 -4.94 9.38
CA ASP A 65 5.84 -4.35 8.84
C ASP A 65 5.68 -2.84 8.64
N VAL A 66 4.48 -2.43 8.20
CA VAL A 66 4.14 -1.05 7.86
C VAL A 66 2.76 -0.70 8.38
N VAL A 67 2.62 0.50 8.96
CA VAL A 67 1.33 1.10 9.29
C VAL A 67 1.12 2.35 8.44
N LEU A 68 0.08 2.37 7.60
CA LEU A 68 -0.29 3.52 6.80
C LEU A 68 -1.34 4.36 7.53
N VAL A 69 -1.01 5.62 7.82
CA VAL A 69 -1.92 6.56 8.49
C VAL A 69 -2.31 7.67 7.52
N GLY A 70 -3.60 8.03 7.44
CA GLY A 70 -4.00 9.09 6.53
C GLY A 70 -5.49 9.32 6.46
N VAL A 71 -5.86 10.48 5.92
CA VAL A 71 -7.26 10.90 5.74
C VAL A 71 -7.97 9.99 4.73
N SER A 72 -9.30 9.94 4.75
CA SER A 72 -10.05 9.13 3.77
C SER A 72 -9.68 9.50 2.33
N ARG A 73 -9.57 8.51 1.43
CA ARG A 73 -9.21 8.63 0.00
C ARG A 73 -7.76 9.06 -0.32
N THR A 74 -6.82 8.80 0.60
CA THR A 74 -5.36 8.89 0.40
C THR A 74 -4.72 7.60 -0.14
N SER A 75 -5.51 6.70 -0.75
CA SER A 75 -5.02 5.46 -1.36
C SER A 75 -4.44 4.42 -0.38
N LYS A 76 -4.69 4.51 0.93
CA LYS A 76 -4.26 3.52 1.94
C LYS A 76 -4.57 2.07 1.55
N THR A 77 -5.85 1.74 1.36
CA THR A 77 -6.33 0.41 0.96
C THR A 77 -5.59 -0.17 -0.26
N PRO A 78 -5.61 0.46 -1.45
CA PRO A 78 -4.92 -0.11 -2.60
C PRO A 78 -3.39 -0.18 -2.41
N THR A 79 -2.78 0.76 -1.67
CA THR A 79 -1.35 0.70 -1.36
C THR A 79 -1.01 -0.45 -0.40
N SER A 80 -1.82 -0.68 0.63
CA SER A 80 -1.62 -1.78 1.58
C SER A 80 -1.74 -3.15 0.92
N VAL A 81 -2.72 -3.33 0.02
CA VAL A 81 -2.88 -4.55 -0.78
C VAL A 81 -1.67 -4.75 -1.71
N TYR A 82 -1.15 -3.68 -2.32
CA TYR A 82 0.04 -3.77 -3.16
C TYR A 82 1.28 -4.17 -2.34
N LEU A 83 1.48 -3.58 -1.16
CA LEU A 83 2.58 -3.93 -0.25
C LEU A 83 2.46 -5.38 0.25
N ALA A 84 1.26 -5.83 0.57
CA ALA A 84 0.98 -7.21 0.97
C ALA A 84 1.27 -8.22 -0.16
N ASN A 85 0.94 -7.88 -1.40
CA ASN A 85 1.36 -8.68 -2.57
C ASN A 85 2.90 -8.78 -2.73
N ARG A 86 3.66 -7.86 -2.12
CA ARG A 86 5.13 -7.90 -2.01
C ARG A 86 5.63 -8.58 -0.73
N GLY A 87 4.73 -9.17 0.07
CA GLY A 87 5.05 -9.92 1.28
C GLY A 87 5.11 -9.08 2.55
N LEU A 88 4.61 -7.83 2.54
CA LEU A 88 4.66 -6.94 3.71
C LEU A 88 3.31 -6.87 4.43
N LYS A 89 3.28 -7.26 5.70
CA LYS A 89 2.13 -7.09 6.59
C LYS A 89 1.87 -5.60 6.77
N THR A 90 0.77 -5.11 6.22
CA THR A 90 0.47 -3.66 6.20
C THR A 90 -0.88 -3.38 6.84
N ALA A 91 -0.92 -2.55 7.88
CA ALA A 91 -2.17 -2.11 8.52
C ALA A 91 -2.55 -0.69 8.11
N ASN A 92 -3.86 -0.40 8.03
CA ASN A 92 -4.37 0.94 7.71
C ASN A 92 -5.03 1.57 8.93
N VAL A 93 -4.53 2.73 9.37
CA VAL A 93 -5.16 3.52 10.43
C VAL A 93 -5.77 4.79 9.81
N PRO A 94 -7.11 4.94 9.85
CA PRO A 94 -7.74 6.15 9.34
C PRO A 94 -7.44 7.33 10.29
N PHE A 95 -7.05 8.46 9.70
CA PHE A 95 -7.07 9.73 10.41
C PHE A 95 -8.43 10.41 10.18
N VAL A 96 -9.13 10.73 11.27
CA VAL A 96 -10.42 11.45 11.25
C VAL A 96 -10.33 12.60 12.26
N PRO A 97 -10.56 13.87 11.86
CA PRO A 97 -10.53 15.01 12.76
C PRO A 97 -11.45 14.81 13.98
N GLY A 98 -10.98 15.17 15.16
CA GLY A 98 -11.73 15.03 16.42
C GLY A 98 -11.84 13.60 16.96
N VAL A 99 -11.46 12.58 16.19
CA VAL A 99 -11.38 11.19 16.67
C VAL A 99 -9.94 10.90 17.10
N PRO A 100 -9.69 10.51 18.36
CA PRO A 100 -8.35 10.15 18.79
C PRO A 100 -7.85 8.92 18.01
N LEU A 101 -6.59 8.97 17.59
CA LEU A 101 -5.93 7.77 17.07
C LEU A 101 -5.76 6.73 18.18
N PRO A 102 -5.72 5.43 17.85
CA PRO A 102 -5.49 4.37 18.83
C PRO A 102 -4.21 4.61 19.62
N GLU A 103 -4.25 4.44 20.95
CA GLU A 103 -3.07 4.69 21.79
C GLU A 103 -1.87 3.83 21.41
N ASP A 104 -2.14 2.59 21.00
CA ASP A 104 -1.11 1.61 20.66
C ASP A 104 -0.28 2.05 19.46
N LEU A 105 -0.85 2.84 18.54
CA LEU A 105 -0.14 3.44 17.41
C LEU A 105 1.09 4.26 17.83
N PHE A 106 1.01 4.92 19.00
CA PHE A 106 2.09 5.75 19.51
C PHE A 106 3.14 4.95 20.30
N LYS A 107 2.85 3.69 20.62
CA LYS A 107 3.71 2.79 21.40
C LYS A 107 4.40 1.75 20.51
N LEU A 108 4.09 1.72 19.21
CA LEU A 108 4.67 0.76 18.26
C LEU A 108 6.19 0.87 18.19
N THR A 109 6.84 -0.29 18.18
CA THR A 109 8.31 -0.37 18.13
C THR A 109 8.80 -1.05 16.86
N HIS A 110 8.06 -2.03 16.36
CA HIS A 110 8.43 -2.83 15.20
C HIS A 110 8.10 -2.14 13.86
N PRO A 111 6.84 -1.78 13.56
CA PRO A 111 6.46 -1.30 12.24
C PRO A 111 7.05 0.06 11.90
N LEU A 112 7.22 0.29 10.59
CA LEU A 112 7.35 1.63 10.05
C LEU A 112 5.97 2.28 9.95
N VAL A 113 5.73 3.36 10.70
CA VAL A 113 4.53 4.18 10.54
C VAL A 113 4.76 5.22 9.44
N VAL A 114 3.87 5.30 8.45
CA VAL A 114 3.95 6.23 7.31
C VAL A 114 2.67 7.03 7.17
N GLY A 115 2.80 8.37 7.18
CA GLY A 115 1.70 9.28 6.89
C GLY A 115 1.46 9.42 5.37
N LEU A 116 0.24 9.21 4.91
CA LEU A 116 -0.18 9.49 3.54
C LEU A 116 -0.97 10.81 3.48
N THR A 117 -0.52 11.72 2.62
CA THR A 117 -1.20 13.00 2.37
C THR A 117 -1.54 13.18 0.90
N LYS A 118 -2.56 13.98 0.61
CA LYS A 118 -2.97 14.33 -0.75
C LYS A 118 -3.25 15.84 -0.82
N ASP A 119 -3.17 16.42 -2.00
CA ASP A 119 -3.63 17.77 -2.27
C ASP A 119 -5.13 17.90 -1.97
N PRO A 120 -5.58 18.94 -1.25
CA PRO A 120 -6.98 19.10 -0.87
C PRO A 120 -7.93 19.16 -2.06
N ARG A 121 -7.58 19.89 -3.13
CA ARG A 121 -8.45 20.03 -4.32
C ARG A 121 -8.63 18.68 -5.01
N ARG A 122 -7.52 17.95 -5.20
CA ARG A 122 -7.58 16.60 -5.78
C ARG A 122 -8.34 15.61 -4.90
N LEU A 123 -8.24 15.78 -3.57
CA LEU A 123 -8.96 14.93 -2.63
C LEU A 123 -10.48 15.16 -2.69
N VAL A 124 -10.90 16.42 -2.75
CA VAL A 124 -12.32 16.81 -2.95
C VAL A 124 -12.88 16.19 -4.22
N GLU A 125 -12.16 16.28 -5.35
CA GLU A 125 -12.58 15.67 -6.62
C GLU A 125 -12.85 14.16 -6.49
N ILE A 126 -11.93 13.44 -5.84
CA ILE A 126 -12.06 11.99 -5.63
C ILE A 126 -13.23 11.67 -4.69
N ARG A 127 -13.40 12.45 -3.63
CA ARG A 127 -14.50 12.26 -2.67
C ARG A 127 -15.86 12.55 -3.30
N ARG A 128 -15.99 13.60 -4.13
CA ARG A 128 -17.22 13.87 -4.92
C ARG A 128 -17.54 12.73 -5.87
N GLN A 129 -16.55 12.24 -6.61
CA GLN A 129 -16.75 11.08 -7.49
C GLN A 129 -17.25 9.86 -6.71
N ARG A 130 -16.73 9.63 -5.49
CA ARG A 130 -17.22 8.53 -4.64
C ARG A 130 -18.66 8.71 -4.20
N LEU A 131 -19.06 9.92 -3.79
CA LEU A 131 -20.44 10.20 -3.39
C LEU A 131 -21.41 9.96 -4.55
N ARG A 132 -21.08 10.42 -5.76
CA ARG A 132 -21.85 10.17 -6.99
C ARG A 132 -22.05 8.68 -7.26
N LEU A 133 -20.99 7.88 -7.12
CA LEU A 133 -21.07 6.43 -7.31
C LEU A 133 -21.94 5.72 -6.26
N LEU A 134 -22.15 6.32 -5.10
CA LEU A 134 -22.96 5.79 -4.02
C LEU A 134 -24.35 6.42 -3.94
N ASP A 135 -24.72 7.28 -4.91
CA ASP A 135 -25.97 8.05 -4.93
C ASP A 135 -26.20 8.84 -3.63
N GLN A 136 -25.13 9.47 -3.12
CA GLN A 136 -25.12 10.27 -1.89
C GLN A 136 -24.99 11.77 -2.19
N ASP A 137 -25.50 12.59 -1.27
CA ASP A 137 -25.47 14.05 -1.38
C ASP A 137 -24.03 14.62 -1.39
N GLU A 138 -23.75 15.51 -2.33
CA GLU A 138 -22.49 16.22 -2.48
C GLU A 138 -22.39 17.49 -1.59
N ASN A 139 -23.48 17.91 -0.93
CA ASN A 139 -23.46 19.06 -0.02
C ASN A 139 -23.06 18.67 1.42
N THR A 140 -21.85 18.15 1.58
CA THR A 140 -21.32 17.71 2.89
C THR A 140 -19.92 18.24 3.17
N ASP A 141 -19.58 18.39 4.46
CA ASP A 141 -18.22 18.75 4.91
C ASP A 141 -17.14 17.82 4.36
N TYR A 142 -17.51 16.59 3.99
CA TYR A 142 -16.62 15.59 3.40
C TYR A 142 -16.01 16.02 2.05
N VAL A 143 -16.67 16.92 1.32
CA VAL A 143 -16.22 17.47 0.02
C VAL A 143 -16.13 19.00 0.01
N ASP A 144 -16.23 19.64 1.17
CA ASP A 144 -15.92 21.06 1.34
C ASP A 144 -14.39 21.27 1.34
N LEU A 145 -13.91 22.24 0.55
CA LEU A 145 -12.47 22.42 0.35
C LEU A 145 -11.77 22.94 1.61
N ASP A 146 -12.42 23.80 2.38
CA ASP A 146 -11.82 24.39 3.58
C ASP A 146 -11.76 23.35 4.70
N MET A 147 -12.82 22.55 4.86
CA MET A 147 -12.86 21.43 5.81
C MET A 147 -11.82 20.36 5.46
N VAL A 148 -11.73 19.96 4.19
CA VAL A 148 -10.72 18.99 3.73
C VAL A 148 -9.29 19.53 3.90
N SER A 149 -9.07 20.83 3.69
CA SER A 149 -7.77 21.47 3.91
C SER A 149 -7.36 21.48 5.38
N LYS A 150 -8.32 21.73 6.29
CA LYS A 150 -8.10 21.62 7.74
C LYS A 150 -7.79 20.19 8.16
N GLU A 151 -8.57 19.22 7.68
CA GLU A 151 -8.36 17.79 7.93
C GLU A 151 -6.94 17.33 7.54
N ILE A 152 -6.48 17.69 6.34
CA ILE A 152 -5.11 17.37 5.89
C ILE A 152 -4.05 18.07 6.76
N THR A 153 -4.29 19.31 7.15
CA THR A 153 -3.36 20.08 7.99
C THR A 153 -3.22 19.45 9.37
N GLU A 154 -4.32 19.03 9.99
CA GLU A 154 -4.32 18.34 11.28
C GLU A 154 -3.60 16.99 11.20
N ALA A 155 -3.86 16.20 10.16
CA ALA A 155 -3.15 14.94 9.94
C ALA A 155 -1.63 15.16 9.86
N ARG A 156 -1.18 16.14 9.07
CA ARG A 156 0.24 16.48 8.93
C ARG A 156 0.88 16.94 10.24
N ARG A 157 0.15 17.68 11.08
CA ARG A 157 0.65 18.07 12.42
C ARG A 157 0.90 16.85 13.30
N VAL A 158 0.00 15.86 13.27
CA VAL A 158 0.21 14.61 14.01
C VAL A 158 1.42 13.86 13.47
N PHE A 159 1.57 13.74 12.15
CA PHE A 159 2.72 13.05 11.55
C PHE A 159 4.04 13.70 11.95
N SER A 160 4.11 15.04 11.90
CA SER A 160 5.29 15.79 12.35
C SER A 160 5.55 15.67 13.86
N LYS A 161 4.51 15.63 14.68
CA LYS A 161 4.65 15.51 16.15
C LYS A 161 5.34 14.20 16.55
N TYR A 162 5.11 13.12 15.82
CA TYR A 162 5.67 11.80 16.10
C TYR A 162 6.78 11.37 15.13
N ASP A 163 7.31 12.31 14.34
CA ASP A 163 8.37 12.10 13.35
C ASP A 163 8.09 10.96 12.36
N TRP A 164 6.82 10.80 11.96
CA TRP A 164 6.46 9.81 10.96
C TRP A 164 6.77 10.33 9.55
N PRO A 165 7.47 9.57 8.70
CA PRO A 165 7.70 9.95 7.32
C PRO A 165 6.37 10.15 6.59
N VAL A 166 6.31 11.18 5.75
CA VAL A 166 5.08 11.56 5.03
C VAL A 166 5.29 11.40 3.52
N ILE A 167 4.38 10.66 2.87
CA ILE A 167 4.34 10.51 1.41
C ILE A 167 3.15 11.29 0.86
N ASN A 168 3.44 12.23 -0.04
CA ASN A 168 2.40 12.90 -0.82
C ASN A 168 2.02 12.05 -2.05
N VAL A 169 0.78 11.55 -2.06
CA VAL A 169 0.25 10.62 -3.06
C VAL A 169 -0.54 11.30 -4.20
N THR A 170 -0.53 12.64 -4.28
CA THR A 170 -1.41 13.40 -5.20
C THR A 170 -1.27 13.01 -6.67
N ARG A 171 -0.04 12.78 -7.12
CA ARG A 171 0.30 12.44 -8.51
C ARG A 171 1.15 11.17 -8.60
N LYS A 172 1.07 10.32 -7.57
CA LYS A 172 1.78 9.06 -7.53
C LYS A 172 0.83 7.92 -7.85
N SER A 173 1.30 6.94 -8.60
CA SER A 173 0.62 5.65 -8.72
C SER A 173 0.68 4.88 -7.39
N ILE A 174 -0.04 3.75 -7.34
CA ILE A 174 0.00 2.86 -6.19
C ILE A 174 1.40 2.24 -6.06
N GLU A 175 1.99 1.85 -7.19
CA GLU A 175 3.34 1.28 -7.31
C GLU A 175 4.40 2.28 -6.84
N GLU A 176 4.34 3.53 -7.29
CA GLU A 176 5.29 4.57 -6.86
C GLU A 176 5.16 4.87 -5.37
N THR A 177 3.94 4.88 -4.83
CA THR A 177 3.70 5.06 -3.40
C THR A 177 4.28 3.90 -2.60
N ALA A 178 4.01 2.66 -3.02
CA ALA A 178 4.55 1.46 -2.38
C ALA A 178 6.08 1.38 -2.46
N ALA A 179 6.68 1.76 -3.60
CA ALA A 179 8.13 1.82 -3.75
C ALA A 179 8.78 2.79 -2.75
N ASN A 180 8.16 3.96 -2.52
CA ASN A 180 8.62 4.91 -1.50
C ASN A 180 8.52 4.32 -0.08
N VAL A 181 7.42 3.61 0.24
CA VAL A 181 7.26 2.94 1.53
C VAL A 181 8.34 1.86 1.72
N ILE A 182 8.55 1.00 0.73
CA ILE A 182 9.58 -0.05 0.77
C ILE A 182 10.97 0.57 0.96
N GLN A 183 11.28 1.65 0.25
CA GLN A 183 12.56 2.35 0.41
C GLN A 183 12.76 2.88 1.83
N LEU A 184 11.72 3.46 2.44
CA LEU A 184 11.77 3.92 3.84
C LEU A 184 11.97 2.74 4.80
N LEU A 185 11.29 1.62 4.56
CA LEU A 185 11.38 0.42 5.39
C LEU A 185 12.78 -0.20 5.33
N SER A 186 13.34 -0.38 4.12
CA SER A 186 14.72 -0.89 3.96
C SER A 186 15.74 0.02 4.62
N ARG A 187 15.59 1.36 4.52
CA ARG A 187 16.45 2.31 5.23
C ARG A 187 16.37 2.15 6.75
N ARG A 188 15.17 1.95 7.31
CA ARG A 188 14.96 1.70 8.74
C ARG A 188 15.62 0.40 9.19
N ARG A 189 15.58 -0.65 8.36
CA ARG A 189 16.21 -1.96 8.62
C ARG A 189 17.72 -1.99 8.39
N GLY A 190 18.32 -0.92 7.85
CA GLY A 190 19.75 -0.89 7.50
C GLY A 190 20.09 -1.72 6.26
N GLU A 191 19.10 -2.04 5.43
CA GLU A 191 19.28 -2.81 4.20
C GLU A 191 19.68 -1.88 3.04
N ALA A 192 20.58 -2.35 2.17
CA ALA A 192 20.84 -1.66 0.91
C ALA A 192 19.57 -1.68 0.05
N PRO A 193 19.19 -0.57 -0.63
CA PRO A 193 18.01 -0.55 -1.48
C PRO A 193 18.12 -1.64 -2.55
N GLY A 194 17.24 -2.63 -2.50
CA GLY A 194 17.14 -3.66 -3.53
C GLY A 194 16.77 -3.04 -4.88
N PRO A 195 17.08 -3.72 -6.00
CA PRO A 195 16.74 -3.19 -7.32
C PRO A 195 15.22 -3.00 -7.44
N LEU A 196 14.83 -1.77 -7.77
CA LEU A 196 13.46 -1.41 -8.17
C LEU A 196 13.25 -1.91 -9.61
N THR A 197 13.08 -3.23 -9.78
CA THR A 197 12.76 -3.84 -11.07
C THR A 197 11.56 -4.77 -10.94
#